data_AF-A0A1J1I7Z3-F1
#
_entry.id   AF-A0A1J1I7Z3-F1
#
_cell.length_a   1.000
_cell.length_b   1.000
_cell.length_c   1.000
_cell.angle_alpha   90.00
_cell.angle_beta   90.00
_cell.angle_gamma   90.00
#
_symmetry.space_group_name_H-M   'P 1'
#
loop_
_entity.id
_entity.type
_entity.pdbx_description
1 polymer ?
#
loop_
_entity_poly.entity_id
_entity_poly.type
_entity_poly.pdbx_seq_one_letter_code
_entity_poly.pdbx_strand_id
1 'polypeptide(L)'
;MLNDKCQLTKFADYFVICGLDLENGLEADLYADGVTNLNIPPLDRSYKSKTLAHYPVHVSGNPFDSYGICMLSLPQGLKFRTQKHEITPRFHSFASTRDDGKRCYGFSLVFYEETKNENICTAMQTLQSMYITDNVPSKTREQSLLSEC
;
A
#
# COMPACT_ATOMS: atom_id res chain seq x y z
N MET A 1 -17.92 -14.09 46.09
CA MET A 1 -16.75 -13.98 45.19
C MET A 1 -17.27 -13.54 43.82
N LEU A 2 -17.30 -12.24 43.58
CA LEU A 2 -17.68 -11.67 42.29
C LEU A 2 -16.41 -11.58 41.45
N ASN A 3 -16.31 -12.41 40.41
CA ASN A 3 -15.60 -12.04 39.20
C ASN A 3 -16.12 -12.90 38.05
N ASP A 4 -17.40 -12.71 37.73
CA ASP A 4 -17.91 -12.88 36.38
C ASP A 4 -17.23 -11.84 35.49
N LYS A 5 -15.95 -12.06 35.17
CA LYS A 5 -15.34 -11.42 34.01
C LYS A 5 -15.97 -12.08 32.81
N CYS A 6 -17.12 -11.55 32.39
CA CYS A 6 -17.62 -11.69 31.04
C CYS A 6 -16.47 -11.26 30.13
N GLN A 7 -15.68 -12.23 29.66
CA GLN A 7 -14.53 -12.00 28.81
C GLN A 7 -15.14 -11.62 27.47
N LEU A 8 -15.40 -10.32 27.28
CA LEU A 8 -15.79 -9.75 26.00
C LEU A 8 -14.78 -10.26 24.98
N THR A 9 -15.20 -11.22 24.17
CA THR A 9 -14.41 -11.76 23.07
C THR A 9 -14.24 -10.61 22.10
N LYS A 10 -13.02 -10.05 22.04
CA LYS A 10 -12.71 -8.96 21.11
C LYS A 10 -12.93 -9.46 19.69
N PHE A 11 -13.61 -8.64 18.87
CA PHE A 11 -13.86 -8.98 17.47
C PHE A 11 -12.55 -9.08 16.67
N ALA A 12 -11.62 -8.15 16.92
CA ALA A 12 -10.30 -8.12 16.31
C ALA A 12 -9.26 -7.62 17.34
N ASP A 13 -8.00 -8.05 17.16
CA ASP A 13 -6.88 -7.53 17.95
C ASP A 13 -6.51 -6.12 17.54
N TYR A 14 -6.52 -5.84 16.23
CA TYR A 14 -6.12 -4.58 15.63
C TYR A 14 -7.09 -4.13 14.54
N PHE A 15 -7.34 -2.83 14.49
CA PHE A 15 -7.85 -2.10 13.33
C PHE A 15 -6.72 -1.24 12.80
N VAL A 16 -6.51 -1.24 11.49
CA VAL A 16 -5.32 -0.64 10.88
C VAL A 16 -5.73 0.10 9.61
N ILE A 17 -5.13 1.28 9.41
CA ILE A 17 -5.21 2.04 8.17
C ILE A 17 -3.81 2.06 7.58
N CYS A 18 -3.66 1.44 6.41
CA CYS A 18 -2.42 1.44 5.64
C CYS A 18 -2.60 2.36 4.42
N GLY A 19 -1.56 3.09 4.04
CA GLY A 19 -1.64 3.98 2.89
C GLY A 19 -0.29 4.59 2.52
N LEU A 20 -0.37 5.71 1.79
CA LEU A 20 0.79 6.41 1.26
C LEU A 20 1.58 7.11 2.36
N ASP A 21 2.89 6.89 2.38
CA ASP A 21 3.79 7.61 3.30
C ASP A 21 4.12 9.00 2.75
N LEU A 22 3.42 10.02 3.23
CA LEU A 22 3.67 11.41 2.85
C LEU A 22 5.00 11.95 3.40
N GLU A 23 5.59 11.31 4.41
CA GLU A 23 6.84 11.77 5.03
C GLU A 23 8.07 11.32 4.23
N ASN A 24 8.11 10.04 3.83
CA ASN A 24 9.23 9.49 3.05
C ASN A 24 8.98 9.50 1.53
N GLY A 25 7.75 9.78 1.09
CA GLY A 25 7.42 9.92 -0.33
C GLY A 25 7.30 8.58 -1.07
N LEU A 26 7.75 8.56 -2.32
CA LEU A 26 7.63 7.41 -3.22
C LEU A 26 8.85 6.50 -3.13
N GLU A 27 8.79 5.48 -2.28
CA GLU A 27 9.78 4.39 -2.25
C GLU A 27 9.27 3.16 -3.00
N ALA A 28 10.08 2.61 -3.91
CA ALA A 28 9.72 1.37 -4.61
C ALA A 28 9.65 0.18 -3.66
N ASP A 29 8.63 -0.67 -3.82
CA ASP A 29 8.48 -1.91 -3.06
C ASP A 29 9.10 -3.08 -3.83
N LEU A 30 10.37 -3.34 -3.53
CA LEU A 30 11.13 -4.41 -4.18
C LEU A 30 10.63 -5.82 -3.82
N TYR A 31 9.88 -5.97 -2.72
CA TYR A 31 9.35 -7.26 -2.29
C TYR A 31 8.07 -7.61 -3.05
N ALA A 32 7.22 -6.61 -3.31
CA ALA A 32 5.98 -6.81 -4.06
C ALA A 32 6.21 -7.01 -5.57
N ASP A 33 7.18 -6.30 -6.18
CA ASP A 33 7.46 -6.41 -7.61
C ASP A 33 8.47 -7.53 -7.97
N GLY A 34 9.09 -8.18 -6.98
CA GLY A 34 9.97 -9.34 -7.17
C GLY A 34 11.28 -9.10 -7.94
N VAL A 35 11.44 -7.95 -8.61
CA VAL A 35 12.63 -7.53 -9.37
C VAL A 35 12.76 -6.00 -9.35
N THR A 36 13.99 -5.49 -9.19
CA THR A 36 14.36 -4.08 -9.35
C THR A 36 14.25 -3.62 -10.81
N ASN A 37 13.08 -3.71 -11.44
CA ASN A 37 12.94 -3.29 -12.83
C ASN A 37 12.41 -1.86 -12.90
N LEU A 38 13.33 -0.88 -12.91
CA LEU A 38 13.07 0.50 -13.33
C LEU A 38 12.52 0.58 -14.78
N ASN A 39 12.47 -0.54 -15.49
CA ASN A 39 11.85 -0.69 -16.81
C ASN A 39 10.33 -0.93 -16.76
N ILE A 40 9.73 -1.02 -15.57
CA ILE A 40 8.27 -1.02 -15.42
C ILE A 40 7.78 0.43 -15.44
N PRO A 41 6.67 0.78 -16.11
CA PRO A 41 6.08 2.11 -16.02
C PRO A 41 5.80 2.49 -14.55
N PRO A 42 6.11 3.71 -14.08
CA PRO A 42 5.86 4.14 -12.70
C PRO A 42 4.44 3.87 -12.16
N LEU A 43 3.41 4.02 -12.99
CA LEU A 43 2.03 3.70 -12.60
C LEU A 43 1.74 2.19 -12.41
N ASP A 44 2.58 1.32 -12.97
CA ASP A 44 2.46 -0.14 -12.84
C ASP A 44 3.37 -0.73 -11.76
N ARG A 45 4.29 0.08 -11.21
CA ARG A 45 5.16 -0.31 -10.09
C ARG A 45 4.40 -0.36 -8.78
N SER A 46 4.92 -1.14 -7.85
CA SER A 46 4.54 -1.07 -6.45
C SER A 46 5.44 -0.14 -5.65
N TYR A 47 4.80 0.57 -4.73
CA TYR A 47 5.43 1.47 -3.78
C TYR A 47 5.17 0.96 -2.36
N LYS A 48 6.08 1.31 -1.44
CA LYS A 48 5.92 0.98 -0.04
C LYS A 48 4.70 1.70 0.52
N SER A 49 3.99 1.00 1.39
CA SER A 49 2.93 1.57 2.21
C SER A 49 3.38 1.72 3.65
N LYS A 50 2.66 2.56 4.40
CA LYS A 50 2.87 2.80 5.83
C LYS A 50 1.58 2.61 6.60
N THR A 51 1.70 2.16 7.84
CA THR A 51 0.57 2.22 8.78
C THR A 51 0.36 3.68 9.16
N LEU A 52 -0.74 4.27 8.70
CA LEU A 52 -1.15 5.64 8.99
C LEU A 52 -1.78 5.75 10.38
N ALA A 53 -2.53 4.72 10.77
CA ALA A 53 -3.13 4.63 12.09
C ALA A 53 -3.41 3.17 12.44
N HIS A 54 -3.40 2.86 13.74
CA HIS A 54 -3.93 1.61 14.23
C HIS A 54 -4.56 1.76 15.62
N TYR A 55 -5.48 0.86 15.95
CA TYR A 55 -6.08 0.76 17.28
C TYR A 55 -6.24 -0.70 17.68
N PRO A 56 -5.95 -1.07 18.95
CA PRO A 56 -5.34 -0.24 19.97
C PRO A 56 -3.84 -0.01 19.70
N VAL A 57 -3.22 0.90 20.45
CA VAL A 57 -1.77 1.15 20.36
C VAL A 57 -0.96 -0.09 20.77
N HIS A 58 -1.48 -0.88 21.71
CA HIS A 58 -0.81 -2.07 22.22
C HIS A 58 -1.79 -3.19 22.54
N VAL A 59 -1.45 -4.42 22.15
CA VAL A 59 -2.12 -5.66 22.56
C VAL A 59 -1.11 -6.53 23.28
N SER A 60 -1.39 -6.82 24.56
CA SER A 60 -0.52 -7.68 25.36
C SER A 60 -0.35 -9.05 24.71
N GLY A 61 0.90 -9.47 24.51
CA GLY A 61 1.24 -10.74 23.90
C GLY A 61 1.04 -10.80 22.39
N ASN A 62 0.63 -9.73 21.72
CA ASN A 62 0.58 -9.63 20.26
C ASN A 62 1.16 -8.29 19.83
N PRO A 63 2.49 -8.09 19.81
CA PRO A 63 3.09 -6.82 19.41
C PRO A 63 2.67 -6.42 17.99
N PHE A 64 2.47 -5.11 17.76
CA PHE A 64 2.06 -4.61 16.45
C PHE A 64 3.23 -4.66 15.46
N ASP A 65 3.12 -5.49 14.43
CA ASP A 65 4.04 -5.53 13.30
C ASP A 65 3.51 -4.66 12.15
N SER A 66 3.88 -3.38 12.18
CA SER A 66 3.48 -2.42 11.14
C SER A 66 3.88 -2.86 9.74
N TYR A 67 5.08 -3.44 9.58
CA TYR A 67 5.61 -3.78 8.26
C TYR A 67 4.88 -4.98 7.67
N GLY A 68 4.79 -6.07 8.44
CA GLY A 68 4.08 -7.28 8.01
C GLY A 68 2.61 -7.01 7.73
N ILE A 69 1.95 -6.19 8.56
CA ILE A 69 0.57 -5.80 8.33
C ILE A 69 0.40 -5.00 7.04
N CYS A 70 1.26 -4.01 6.76
CA CYS A 70 1.23 -3.27 5.50
C CYS A 70 1.40 -4.20 4.29
N MET A 71 2.39 -5.09 4.33
CA MET A 71 2.67 -6.05 3.25
C MET A 71 1.48 -7.00 3.00
N LEU A 72 0.84 -7.50 4.06
CA LEU A 72 -0.31 -8.40 3.94
C LEU A 72 -1.60 -7.66 3.53
N SER A 73 -1.72 -6.38 3.92
CA SER A 73 -2.85 -5.53 3.57
C SER A 73 -2.82 -5.08 2.10
N LEU A 74 -1.62 -4.95 1.53
CA LEU A 74 -1.39 -4.61 0.13
C LEU A 74 -0.44 -5.63 -0.51
N PRO A 75 -0.91 -6.84 -0.86
CA PRO A 75 -0.06 -7.93 -1.33
C PRO A 75 0.60 -7.67 -2.69
N GLN A 76 0.15 -6.64 -3.43
CA GLN A 76 0.78 -6.16 -4.66
C GLN A 76 1.45 -4.78 -4.45
N GLY A 77 1.71 -4.42 -3.19
CA GLY A 77 2.14 -3.10 -2.76
C GLY A 77 1.13 -1.99 -3.05
N LEU A 78 1.51 -0.75 -2.71
CA LEU A 78 0.72 0.45 -3.00
C LEU A 78 0.89 0.80 -4.47
N LYS A 79 -0.23 1.04 -5.16
CA LYS A 79 -0.23 1.38 -6.60
C LYS A 79 -0.90 2.72 -6.84
N PHE A 80 -0.41 3.42 -7.84
CA PHE A 80 -1.04 4.64 -8.34
C PHE A 80 -1.87 4.32 -9.57
N ARG A 81 -3.01 5.00 -9.69
CA ARG A 81 -3.91 4.86 -10.83
C ARG A 81 -4.39 6.24 -11.26
N THR A 82 -4.63 6.36 -12.57
CA THR A 82 -5.33 7.50 -13.15
C THR A 82 -6.81 7.18 -13.32
N GLN A 83 -7.64 8.18 -13.62
CA GLN A 83 -9.07 8.00 -13.85
C GLN A 83 -9.42 7.05 -15.02
N LYS A 84 -8.45 6.77 -15.90
CA LYS A 84 -8.61 5.81 -17.01
C LYS A 84 -8.61 4.35 -16.54
N HIS A 85 -8.11 4.09 -15.33
CA HIS A 85 -8.01 2.75 -14.78
C HIS A 85 -9.28 2.35 -14.04
N GLU A 86 -9.55 1.06 -13.97
CA GLU A 86 -10.56 0.53 -13.07
C GLU A 86 -10.09 0.70 -11.61
N ILE A 87 -10.82 1.49 -10.84
CA ILE A 87 -10.52 1.82 -9.43
C ILE A 87 -11.49 1.14 -8.44
N THR A 88 -12.12 0.04 -8.86
CA THR A 88 -13.08 -0.72 -8.04
C THR A 88 -12.43 -1.21 -6.75
N PRO A 89 -13.02 -0.95 -5.56
CA PRO A 89 -12.52 -1.47 -4.29
C PRO A 89 -12.45 -3.00 -4.27
N ARG A 90 -11.43 -3.54 -3.61
CA ARG A 90 -11.19 -4.99 -3.50
C ARG A 90 -11.12 -5.41 -2.05
N PHE A 91 -11.67 -6.59 -1.77
CA PHE A 91 -11.59 -7.21 -0.45
C PHE A 91 -10.76 -8.49 -0.54
N HIS A 92 -9.86 -8.71 0.42
CA HIS A 92 -9.16 -9.98 0.56
C HIS A 92 -8.88 -10.31 2.02
N SER A 93 -8.75 -11.60 2.30
CA SER A 93 -8.27 -12.12 3.57
C SER A 93 -6.80 -12.51 3.49
N PHE A 94 -6.12 -12.48 4.62
CA PHE A 94 -4.77 -13.01 4.77
C PHE A 94 -4.62 -13.72 6.12
N ALA A 95 -3.57 -14.52 6.25
CA ALA A 95 -3.20 -15.13 7.51
C ALA A 95 -1.68 -15.05 7.72
N SER A 96 -1.26 -14.88 8.96
CA SER A 96 0.14 -14.92 9.36
C SER A 96 0.32 -15.84 10.56
N THR A 97 1.53 -16.35 10.75
CA THR A 97 1.89 -17.16 11.91
C THR A 97 2.80 -16.34 12.79
N ARG A 98 2.43 -16.18 14.06
CA ARG A 98 3.25 -15.54 15.08
C ARG A 98 4.42 -16.43 15.49
N ASP A 99 5.39 -15.81 16.13
CA ASP A 99 6.53 -16.47 16.75
C ASP A 99 6.13 -17.51 17.81
N ASP A 100 5.04 -17.27 18.55
CA ASP A 100 4.44 -18.23 19.48
C ASP A 100 3.64 -19.36 18.81
N GLY A 101 3.68 -19.46 17.48
CA GLY A 101 3.01 -20.49 16.68
C GLY A 101 1.51 -20.26 16.48
N LYS A 102 0.93 -19.20 17.04
CA LYS A 102 -0.49 -18.89 16.83
C LYS A 102 -0.72 -18.31 15.44
N ARG A 103 -1.86 -18.63 14.84
CA ARG A 103 -2.31 -18.05 13.58
C ARG A 103 -3.10 -16.77 13.84
N CYS A 104 -2.73 -15.72 13.11
CA CYS A 104 -3.49 -14.48 13.00
C CYS A 104 -4.24 -14.47 11.67
N TYR A 105 -5.47 -13.98 11.69
CA TYR A 105 -6.30 -13.81 10.50
C TYR A 105 -6.62 -12.34 10.33
N GLY A 106 -6.54 -11.85 9.10
CA GLY A 106 -6.81 -10.47 8.77
C GLY A 106 -7.65 -10.35 7.51
N PHE A 107 -8.32 -9.20 7.40
CA PHE A 107 -9.16 -8.84 6.26
C PHE A 107 -8.81 -7.41 5.85
N SER A 108 -8.67 -7.17 4.56
CA SER A 108 -8.34 -5.86 4.00
C SER A 108 -9.39 -5.43 3.01
N LEU A 109 -9.79 -4.17 3.11
CA LEU A 109 -10.49 -3.45 2.05
C LEU A 109 -9.48 -2.49 1.41
N VAL A 110 -9.19 -2.71 0.13
CA VAL A 110 -8.26 -1.90 -0.65
C VAL A 110 -9.08 -1.03 -1.59
N PHE A 111 -8.84 0.27 -1.55
CA PHE A 111 -9.49 1.25 -2.41
C PHE A 111 -8.50 2.37 -2.77
N TYR A 112 -8.84 3.14 -3.79
CA TYR A 112 -8.06 4.29 -4.20
C TYR A 112 -8.64 5.56 -3.58
N GLU A 113 -7.76 6.46 -3.16
CA GLU A 113 -8.09 7.83 -2.80
C GLU A 113 -7.37 8.81 -3.72
N GLU A 114 -7.94 10.00 -3.87
CA GLU A 114 -7.31 11.07 -4.64
C GLU A 114 -6.06 11.58 -3.91
N THR A 115 -4.91 11.53 -4.58
CA THR A 115 -3.67 12.10 -4.03
C THR A 115 -3.67 13.61 -4.22
N LYS A 116 -3.79 14.35 -3.12
CA LYS A 116 -3.76 15.83 -3.10
C LYS A 116 -2.39 16.43 -2.76
N ASN A 117 -1.42 15.58 -2.45
CA ASN A 117 -0.08 16.02 -2.08
C ASN A 117 0.73 16.37 -3.33
N GLU A 118 1.05 17.65 -3.52
CA GLU A 118 1.78 18.14 -4.69
C GLU A 118 3.15 17.48 -4.85
N ASN A 119 3.88 17.24 -3.75
CA ASN A 119 5.20 16.61 -3.81
C ASN A 119 5.12 15.18 -4.37
N ILE A 120 4.09 14.42 -3.98
CA ILE A 120 3.84 13.08 -4.54
C ILE A 120 3.49 13.17 -6.02
N CYS A 121 2.61 14.09 -6.40
CA CYS A 121 2.22 14.29 -7.79
C CYS A 121 3.43 14.65 -8.67
N THR A 122 4.25 15.61 -8.23
CA THR A 122 5.48 16.02 -8.92
C THR A 122 6.49 14.88 -8.99
N ALA A 123 6.66 14.11 -7.92
CA ALA A 123 7.55 12.94 -7.93
C ALA A 123 7.07 11.89 -8.95
N MET A 124 5.77 11.58 -8.97
CA MET A 124 5.20 10.64 -9.95
C MET A 124 5.38 11.12 -11.39
N GLN A 125 5.11 12.40 -11.66
CA GLN A 125 5.32 13.03 -12.97
C GLN A 125 6.79 12.99 -13.40
N THR A 126 7.71 13.22 -12.46
CA THR A 126 9.16 13.13 -12.70
C THR A 126 9.56 11.70 -13.07
N LEU A 127 9.11 10.71 -12.30
CA LEU A 127 9.37 9.30 -12.59
C LEU A 127 8.82 8.89 -13.97
N GLN A 128 7.63 9.37 -14.34
CA GLN A 128 7.04 9.10 -15.65
C GLN A 128 7.83 9.75 -16.78
N SER A 129 8.26 10.99 -16.60
CA SER A 129 9.07 11.72 -17.60
C SER A 129 10.41 11.04 -17.83
N MET A 130 11.06 10.57 -16.76
CA MET A 130 12.29 9.79 -16.83
C MET A 130 12.05 8.48 -17.59
N TYR A 131 11.02 7.71 -17.21
CA TYR A 131 10.68 6.45 -17.86
C TYR A 131 10.45 6.61 -19.36
N ILE A 132 9.66 7.62 -19.76
CA ILE A 132 9.38 7.92 -21.18
C ILE A 132 10.66 8.32 -21.92
N THR A 133 11.52 9.14 -21.30
CA THR A 133 12.77 9.58 -21.94
C THR A 133 13.73 8.42 -22.20
N ASP A 134 13.81 7.49 -21.25
CA ASP A 134 14.72 6.35 -21.32
C ASP A 134 14.19 5.21 -22.19
N ASN A 135 12.86 5.07 -22.35
CA ASN A 135 12.23 3.92 -23.01
C ASN A 135 11.42 4.24 -24.28
N VAL A 136 11.14 5.51 -24.61
CA VAL A 136 10.39 5.88 -25.82
C VAL A 136 11.32 6.55 -26.85
N PRO A 137 11.53 5.95 -28.04
CA PRO A 137 12.32 6.58 -29.09
C PRO A 137 11.67 7.88 -29.58
N SER A 138 12.50 8.85 -29.96
CA SER A 138 12.20 10.28 -30.19
C SER A 138 11.05 10.64 -31.16
N LYS A 139 10.40 9.68 -31.83
CA LYS A 139 9.38 9.91 -32.85
C LYS A 139 7.92 9.92 -32.35
N THR A 140 7.65 9.61 -31.08
CA THR A 140 6.27 9.55 -30.53
C THR A 140 6.02 10.58 -29.40
N ARG A 141 6.89 11.59 -29.26
CA ARG A 141 6.93 12.51 -28.10
C ARG A 141 5.71 13.44 -27.95
N GLU A 142 4.95 13.72 -29.00
CA GLU A 142 3.91 14.76 -28.98
C GLU A 142 2.49 14.26 -28.68
N GLN A 143 2.23 12.94 -28.66
CA GLN A 143 0.87 12.41 -28.50
C GLN A 143 0.52 11.91 -27.08
N SER A 144 1.51 11.59 -26.23
CA SER A 144 1.24 11.06 -24.88
C SER A 144 0.96 12.16 -23.84
N LEU A 145 1.67 13.28 -23.91
CA LEU A 145 1.59 14.38 -22.93
C LEU A 145 0.23 15.10 -22.93
N LEU A 146 -0.51 15.07 -24.03
CA LEU A 146 -1.84 15.70 -24.13
C LEU A 146 -2.99 14.81 -23.69
N SER A 147 -2.73 13.55 -23.31
CA SER A 147 -3.79 12.61 -22.93
C SER A 147 -3.93 12.39 -21.42
N GLU A 148 -3.05 12.98 -20.59
CA GLU A 148 -2.98 12.72 -19.14
C GLU A 148 -3.48 13.89 -18.26
N CYS A 149 -4.16 14.88 -18.85
CA CYS A 149 -4.96 15.86 -18.13
C CYS A 149 -6.44 15.46 -18.13
#